data_AF-M5FR01-F1
#
_entry.id   AF-M5FR01-F1
#
_cell.length_a   1.000
_cell.length_b   1.000
_cell.length_c   1.000
_cell.angle_alpha   90.00
_cell.angle_beta   90.00
_cell.angle_gamma   90.00
#
_symmetry.space_group_name_H-M   'P 1'
#
loop_
_entity.id
_entity.type
_entity.pdbx_description
1 polymer ?
#
loop_
_entity_poly.entity_id
_entity_poly.type
_entity_poly.pdbx_seq_one_letter_code
_entity_poly.pdbx_strand_id
1 'polypeptide(L)'
;PITPCLVAAGLWPSTPVHLVLAFTIKLLAFYLQLFADCMAPNEAFCETLQQFHAVRGVFHCNDKGRPIEDPFCHAWAVATQWYQLGMIMITSHLECALHEAWCLLIPDLLSLQVSEYIHQPTSDSTLCPTCFGGEEWGSNMKIFPDILVQLDGNFHHRCNLSGGTGPSFYSPLLFLDDMYVSKVGCEMEAMQMATQPNAVQKATTLVEEVVAACWDSFKAAQEKDSQGVPGFHDEKGLVVCSCMHDVPLLICNITTPGEHQMYVIALIC
;
A
#
# COMPACT_ATOMS: atom_id res chain seq x y z
N PRO A 1 23.45 7.50 -24.50
CA PRO A 1 22.01 7.67 -24.20
C PRO A 1 21.76 9.02 -23.52
N ILE A 2 20.65 9.70 -23.84
CA ILE A 2 20.36 11.06 -23.35
C ILE A 2 19.95 11.07 -21.86
N THR A 3 19.31 10.00 -21.38
CA THR A 3 18.85 9.88 -19.99
C THR A 3 19.97 9.96 -18.94
N PRO A 4 21.09 9.20 -19.05
CA PRO A 4 22.23 9.37 -18.13
C PRO A 4 22.82 10.78 -18.13
N CYS A 5 22.87 11.46 -19.29
CA CYS A 5 23.36 12.83 -19.37
C CYS A 5 22.44 13.81 -18.64
N LEU A 6 21.12 13.65 -18.75
CA LEU A 6 20.14 14.45 -18.01
C LEU A 6 20.32 14.26 -16.50
N VAL A 7 20.41 13.00 -16.04
CA VAL A 7 20.59 12.69 -14.61
C VAL A 7 21.89 13.28 -14.07
N ALA A 8 23.00 13.15 -14.83
CA ALA A 8 24.27 13.76 -14.48
C ALA A 8 24.20 15.30 -14.43
N ALA A 9 23.32 15.93 -15.21
CA ALA A 9 23.05 17.36 -15.20
C ALA A 9 22.04 17.78 -14.10
N GLY A 10 21.58 16.86 -13.25
CA GLY A 10 20.60 17.15 -12.20
C GLY A 10 19.16 17.21 -12.68
N LEU A 11 18.88 16.67 -13.87
CA LEU A 11 17.55 16.59 -14.49
C LEU A 11 17.05 15.14 -14.50
N TRP A 12 15.81 14.95 -14.14
CA TRP A 12 15.11 13.68 -14.15
C TRP A 12 14.04 13.67 -15.24
N PRO A 13 14.04 12.69 -16.14
CA PRO A 13 13.09 12.65 -17.23
C PRO A 13 11.69 12.26 -16.78
N SER A 14 10.66 12.76 -17.48
CA SER A 14 9.28 12.35 -17.25
C SER A 14 8.96 10.92 -17.66
N THR A 15 9.78 10.31 -18.52
CA THR A 15 9.70 8.89 -18.89
C THR A 15 11.07 8.39 -19.33
N PRO A 16 11.41 7.12 -19.04
CA PRO A 16 12.70 6.55 -19.44
C PRO A 16 12.83 6.28 -20.95
N VAL A 17 11.72 6.23 -21.70
CA VAL A 17 11.71 5.79 -23.11
C VAL A 17 11.49 6.96 -24.09
N HIS A 18 10.46 7.78 -23.88
CA HIS A 18 10.05 8.82 -24.83
C HIS A 18 10.08 10.21 -24.18
N LEU A 19 11.27 10.80 -24.12
CA LEU A 19 11.50 12.06 -23.44
C LEU A 19 10.70 13.22 -24.05
N VAL A 20 9.67 13.65 -23.32
CA VAL A 20 8.89 14.87 -23.63
C VAL A 20 9.33 16.03 -22.72
N LEU A 21 9.50 15.76 -21.43
CA LEU A 21 9.85 16.74 -20.41
C LEU A 21 10.91 16.15 -19.47
N ALA A 22 11.65 17.03 -18.80
CA ALA A 22 12.53 16.69 -17.69
C ALA A 22 12.42 17.76 -16.61
N PHE A 23 12.47 17.32 -15.36
CA PHE A 23 12.34 18.16 -14.18
C PHE A 23 13.64 18.14 -13.39
N THR A 24 13.95 19.19 -12.64
CA THR A 24 15.14 19.12 -11.78
C THR A 24 14.92 18.11 -10.66
N ILE A 25 15.94 17.31 -10.34
CA ILE A 25 15.91 16.34 -9.23
C ILE A 25 15.57 17.06 -7.91
N LYS A 26 16.06 18.30 -7.74
CA LYS A 26 15.78 19.13 -6.56
C LYS A 26 14.29 19.45 -6.42
N LEU A 27 13.59 19.74 -7.53
CA LEU A 27 12.17 20.03 -7.50
C LEU A 27 11.35 18.78 -7.18
N LEU A 28 11.75 17.62 -7.70
CA LEU A 28 11.12 16.34 -7.38
C LEU A 28 11.28 16.00 -5.90
N ALA A 29 12.52 16.09 -5.37
CA ALA A 29 12.79 15.85 -3.95
C ALA A 29 12.00 16.82 -3.05
N PHE A 30 11.96 18.10 -3.41
CA PHE A 30 11.16 19.10 -2.69
C PHE A 30 9.66 18.75 -2.71
N TYR A 31 9.12 18.37 -3.86
CA TYR A 31 7.72 17.97 -3.97
C TYR A 31 7.39 16.75 -3.13
N LEU A 32 8.25 15.73 -3.11
CA LEU A 32 8.02 14.55 -2.27
C LEU A 32 7.97 14.91 -0.78
N GLN A 33 8.84 15.81 -0.32
CA GLN A 33 8.79 16.32 1.05
C GLN A 33 7.51 17.14 1.29
N LEU A 34 7.14 18.01 0.36
CA LEU A 34 5.91 18.80 0.44
C LEU A 34 4.66 17.90 0.53
N PHE A 35 4.62 16.84 -0.29
CA PHE A 35 3.56 15.83 -0.23
C PHE A 35 3.54 15.12 1.12
N ALA A 36 4.69 14.72 1.65
CA ALA A 36 4.78 14.07 2.96
C ALA A 36 4.30 14.98 4.11
N ASP A 37 4.62 16.28 4.05
CA ASP A 37 4.33 17.23 5.14
C ASP A 37 2.89 17.75 5.11
N CYS A 38 2.30 17.95 3.92
CA CYS A 38 0.99 18.58 3.81
C CYS A 38 0.04 17.95 2.77
N MET A 39 0.36 16.78 2.25
CA MET A 39 -0.47 16.04 1.28
C MET A 39 -0.83 16.86 0.05
N ALA A 40 0.11 17.70 -0.43
CA ALA A 40 -0.11 18.55 -1.59
C ALA A 40 -0.36 17.72 -2.87
N PRO A 41 -1.60 17.70 -3.41
CA PRO A 41 -1.93 16.85 -4.54
C PRO A 41 -1.18 17.27 -5.80
N ASN A 42 -0.92 16.32 -6.70
CA ASN A 42 -0.21 16.54 -7.96
C ASN A 42 -0.86 17.66 -8.79
N GLU A 43 -2.18 17.69 -8.83
CA GLU A 43 -2.98 18.65 -9.59
C GLU A 43 -2.74 20.08 -9.10
N ALA A 44 -2.86 20.31 -7.78
CA ALA A 44 -2.63 21.62 -7.19
C ALA A 44 -1.19 22.10 -7.38
N PHE A 45 -0.22 21.19 -7.28
CA PHE A 45 1.18 21.51 -7.52
C PHE A 45 1.43 21.89 -8.99
N CYS A 46 0.88 21.14 -9.94
CA CYS A 46 1.02 21.42 -11.37
C CYS A 46 0.31 22.72 -11.78
N GLU A 47 -0.87 22.98 -11.24
CA GLU A 47 -1.57 24.25 -11.42
C GLU A 47 -0.73 25.42 -10.88
N THR A 48 -0.16 25.26 -9.68
CA THR A 48 0.75 26.25 -9.09
C THR A 48 1.97 26.51 -9.98
N LEU A 49 2.58 25.46 -10.54
CA LEU A 49 3.68 25.59 -11.50
C LEU A 49 3.25 26.37 -12.75
N GLN A 50 2.11 26.02 -13.34
CA GLN A 50 1.58 26.70 -14.51
C GLN A 50 1.31 28.19 -14.24
N GLN A 51 0.66 28.51 -13.12
CA GLN A 51 0.43 29.90 -12.71
C GLN A 51 1.75 30.65 -12.46
N PHE A 52 2.73 29.99 -11.82
CA PHE A 52 4.06 30.56 -11.59
C PHE A 52 4.80 30.92 -12.89
N HIS A 53 4.68 30.09 -13.93
CA HIS A 53 5.22 30.38 -15.26
C HIS A 53 4.43 31.47 -15.98
N ALA A 54 3.09 31.43 -15.90
CA ALA A 54 2.20 32.40 -16.56
C ALA A 54 2.43 33.83 -16.07
N VAL A 55 2.63 34.03 -14.76
CA VAL A 55 2.97 35.35 -14.17
C VAL A 55 4.29 35.92 -14.74
N ARG A 56 5.18 35.05 -15.24
CA ARG A 56 6.45 35.43 -15.89
C ARG A 56 6.33 35.56 -17.42
N GLY A 57 5.13 35.44 -17.96
CA GLY A 57 4.89 35.49 -19.40
C GLY A 57 5.36 34.24 -20.15
N VAL A 58 5.62 33.14 -19.43
CA VAL A 58 6.03 31.86 -20.03
C VAL A 58 4.82 30.95 -20.11
N PHE A 59 4.45 30.55 -21.32
CA PHE A 59 3.32 29.66 -21.58
C PHE A 59 3.79 28.42 -22.34
N HIS A 60 3.32 27.24 -21.92
CA HIS A 60 3.54 26.01 -22.67
C HIS A 60 2.52 25.94 -23.79
N CYS A 61 2.98 25.98 -25.03
CA CYS A 61 2.12 26.01 -26.20
C CYS A 61 2.20 24.70 -26.99
N ASN A 62 1.11 24.34 -27.64
CA ASN A 62 1.09 23.25 -28.62
C ASN A 62 1.73 23.69 -29.96
N ASP A 63 1.78 22.76 -30.92
CA ASP A 63 2.32 23.01 -32.27
C ASP A 63 1.66 24.17 -33.03
N LYS A 64 0.46 24.61 -32.59
CA LYS A 64 -0.30 25.73 -33.15
C LYS A 64 -0.07 27.04 -32.39
N GLY A 65 0.88 27.07 -31.45
CA GLY A 65 1.21 28.24 -30.63
C GLY A 65 0.14 28.60 -29.59
N ARG A 66 -0.82 27.71 -29.32
CA ARG A 66 -1.88 27.95 -28.32
C ARG A 66 -1.46 27.39 -26.96
N PRO A 67 -1.73 28.09 -25.84
CA PRO A 67 -1.48 27.57 -24.50
C PRO A 67 -2.16 26.22 -24.29
N ILE A 68 -1.41 25.29 -23.70
CA ILE A 68 -1.89 23.99 -23.25
C ILE A 68 -2.52 24.20 -21.86
N GLU A 69 -3.72 23.65 -21.68
CA GLU A 69 -4.49 23.79 -20.44
C GLU A 69 -3.80 23.06 -19.27
N ASP A 70 -3.36 21.82 -19.50
CA ASP A 70 -2.60 21.04 -18.52
C ASP A 70 -1.28 20.53 -19.13
N PRO A 71 -0.22 21.36 -19.11
CA PRO A 71 1.06 21.00 -19.69
C PRO A 71 1.89 20.05 -18.83
N PHE A 72 1.51 19.83 -17.56
CA PHE A 72 2.40 19.21 -16.57
C PHE A 72 1.84 17.94 -15.93
N CYS A 73 0.54 17.83 -15.60
CA CYS A 73 0.09 16.81 -14.63
C CYS A 73 0.49 15.39 -15.03
N HIS A 74 0.26 15.00 -16.29
CA HIS A 74 0.66 13.68 -16.76
C HIS A 74 2.19 13.48 -16.69
N ALA A 75 2.97 14.41 -17.24
CA ALA A 75 4.43 14.30 -17.25
C ALA A 75 5.02 14.32 -15.82
N TRP A 76 4.43 15.11 -14.94
CA TRP A 76 4.82 15.24 -13.53
C TRP A 76 4.49 13.97 -12.74
N ALA A 77 3.29 13.42 -12.89
CA ALA A 77 2.86 12.19 -12.22
C ALA A 77 3.77 11.01 -12.60
N VAL A 78 4.10 10.85 -13.89
CA VAL A 78 5.01 9.79 -14.32
C VAL A 78 6.45 10.05 -13.84
N ALA A 79 6.92 11.31 -13.87
CA ALA A 79 8.25 11.68 -13.39
C ALA A 79 8.43 11.37 -11.90
N THR A 80 7.45 11.76 -11.08
CA THR A 80 7.47 11.58 -9.62
C THR A 80 7.42 10.11 -9.26
N GLN A 81 6.52 9.34 -9.87
CA GLN A 81 6.41 7.89 -9.65
C GLN A 81 7.75 7.19 -9.94
N TRP A 82 8.29 7.33 -11.15
CA TRP A 82 9.56 6.69 -11.52
C TRP A 82 10.75 7.22 -10.72
N TYR A 83 10.75 8.50 -10.32
CA TYR A 83 11.77 9.04 -9.41
C TYR A 83 11.75 8.34 -8.05
N GLN A 84 10.56 8.17 -7.46
CA GLN A 84 10.40 7.42 -6.21
C GLN A 84 10.90 5.98 -6.37
N LEU A 85 10.56 5.31 -7.47
CA LEU A 85 11.07 3.96 -7.76
C LEU A 85 12.60 3.92 -7.79
N GLY A 86 13.22 4.86 -8.50
CA GLY A 86 14.67 4.98 -8.56
C GLY A 86 15.30 5.20 -7.18
N MET A 87 14.68 6.05 -6.35
CA MET A 87 15.13 6.28 -4.97
C MET A 87 15.02 5.03 -4.10
N ILE A 88 13.91 4.29 -4.17
CA ILE A 88 13.72 3.02 -3.43
C ILE A 88 14.80 2.02 -3.83
N MET A 89 15.05 1.84 -5.14
CA MET A 89 16.06 0.91 -5.64
C MET A 89 17.47 1.30 -5.17
N ILE A 90 17.80 2.60 -5.17
CA ILE A 90 19.10 3.10 -4.69
C ILE A 90 19.25 2.84 -3.19
N THR A 91 18.23 3.19 -2.40
CA THR A 91 18.25 2.99 -0.94
C THR A 91 18.42 1.51 -0.60
N SER A 92 17.65 0.62 -1.23
CA SER A 92 17.77 -0.83 -1.03
C SER A 92 19.17 -1.34 -1.39
N HIS A 93 19.73 -0.88 -2.52
CA HIS A 93 21.09 -1.25 -2.91
C HIS A 93 22.14 -0.77 -1.90
N LEU A 94 21.98 0.44 -1.36
CA LEU A 94 22.86 0.99 -0.32
C LEU A 94 22.75 0.21 0.99
N GLU A 95 21.53 -0.13 1.42
CA GLU A 95 21.28 -0.93 2.62
C GLU A 95 21.91 -2.32 2.51
N CYS A 96 21.74 -3.01 1.38
CA CYS A 96 22.40 -4.28 1.11
C CYS A 96 23.93 -4.14 1.13
N ALA A 97 24.49 -3.13 0.46
CA ALA A 97 25.94 -2.92 0.44
C ALA A 97 26.52 -2.58 1.83
N LEU A 98 25.79 -1.79 2.62
CA LEU A 98 26.15 -1.48 4.01
C LEU A 98 26.08 -2.73 4.88
N HIS A 99 25.04 -3.54 4.71
CA HIS A 99 24.89 -4.81 5.42
C HIS A 99 26.05 -5.77 5.12
N GLU A 100 26.38 -5.97 3.83
CA GLU A 100 27.54 -6.79 3.42
C GLU A 100 28.85 -6.28 4.04
N ALA A 101 29.08 -4.96 4.03
CA ALA A 101 30.26 -4.37 4.65
C ALA A 101 30.29 -4.57 6.17
N TRP A 102 29.15 -4.45 6.85
CA TRP A 102 29.04 -4.71 8.28
C TRP A 102 29.30 -6.17 8.63
N CYS A 103 28.79 -7.11 7.84
CA CYS A 103 29.05 -8.55 8.03
C CYS A 103 30.54 -8.89 7.94
N LEU A 104 31.32 -8.17 7.12
CA LEU A 104 32.78 -8.33 7.05
C LEU A 104 33.52 -7.72 8.25
N LEU A 105 33.02 -6.62 8.81
CA LEU A 105 33.70 -5.85 9.87
C LEU A 105 33.34 -6.33 11.28
N ILE A 106 32.14 -6.87 11.48
CA ILE A 106 31.64 -7.32 12.79
C ILE A 106 30.99 -8.70 12.62
N PRO A 107 31.80 -9.77 12.58
CA PRO A 107 31.29 -11.14 12.40
C PRO A 107 30.32 -11.57 13.52
N ASP A 108 30.46 -11.02 14.73
CA ASP A 108 29.65 -11.37 15.90
C ASP A 108 28.28 -10.69 15.93
N LEU A 109 27.96 -9.77 15.01
CA LEU A 109 26.61 -9.19 14.90
C LEU A 109 25.60 -10.21 14.30
N LEU A 110 26.09 -11.36 13.82
CA LEU A 110 25.31 -12.41 13.15
C LEU A 110 24.35 -13.20 14.07
N SER A 111 24.32 -12.96 15.38
CA SER A 111 23.28 -13.57 16.22
C SER A 111 21.90 -12.91 16.03
N LEU A 112 21.84 -11.76 15.37
CA LEU A 112 20.61 -11.14 14.91
C LEU A 112 20.48 -11.44 13.41
N GLN A 113 19.86 -12.57 13.07
CA GLN A 113 19.66 -13.05 11.71
C GLN A 113 18.87 -12.03 10.87
N VAL A 114 19.55 -11.18 10.09
CA VAL A 114 18.90 -10.35 9.05
C VAL A 114 18.63 -11.15 7.77
N SER A 115 19.18 -12.37 7.65
CA SER A 115 19.15 -13.17 6.41
C SER A 115 17.88 -14.03 6.21
N GLU A 116 16.94 -14.05 7.15
CA GLU A 116 15.63 -14.73 6.98
C GLU A 116 14.45 -13.76 6.74
N TYR A 117 14.73 -12.46 6.62
CA TYR A 117 13.74 -11.37 6.53
C TYR A 117 12.84 -11.36 5.27
N ILE A 118 13.09 -12.23 4.30
CA ILE A 118 12.53 -12.05 2.94
C ILE A 118 11.42 -13.05 2.61
N HIS A 119 11.21 -14.12 3.39
CA HIS A 119 10.26 -15.16 2.96
C HIS A 119 9.23 -15.68 3.96
N GLN A 120 9.19 -15.20 5.21
CA GLN A 120 8.07 -15.52 6.10
C GLN A 120 7.78 -14.34 7.02
N PRO A 121 6.52 -13.86 7.10
CA PRO A 121 6.10 -12.94 8.13
C PRO A 121 5.96 -13.72 9.44
N THR A 122 7.07 -14.17 9.99
CA THR A 122 7.13 -14.61 11.38
C THR A 122 7.27 -13.37 12.24
N SER A 123 6.52 -13.33 13.34
CA SER A 123 6.51 -12.36 14.44
C SER A 123 7.87 -11.71 14.75
N ASP A 124 8.33 -10.82 13.89
CA ASP A 124 9.68 -10.28 13.94
C ASP A 124 9.73 -9.14 14.94
N SER A 125 10.55 -9.33 15.98
CA SER A 125 10.81 -8.40 17.07
C SER A 125 11.24 -6.98 16.64
N THR A 126 11.51 -6.80 15.35
CA THR A 126 12.04 -5.56 14.75
C THR A 126 10.97 -4.62 14.19
N LEU A 127 9.75 -5.09 13.91
CA LEU A 127 8.69 -4.19 13.43
C LEU A 127 8.29 -3.20 14.53
N CYS A 128 7.93 -3.71 15.71
CA CYS A 128 7.65 -2.87 16.88
C CYS A 128 8.37 -3.42 18.12
N PRO A 129 9.56 -2.92 18.46
CA PRO A 129 10.31 -3.36 19.64
C PRO A 129 9.52 -3.20 20.95
N THR A 130 8.61 -2.23 21.03
CA THR A 130 7.76 -2.04 22.21
C THR A 130 6.73 -3.16 22.36
N CYS A 131 6.19 -3.67 21.26
CA CYS A 131 5.23 -4.78 21.29
C CYS A 131 5.93 -6.14 21.36
N PHE A 132 7.08 -6.30 20.69
CA PHE A 132 7.71 -7.59 20.41
C PHE A 132 9.07 -7.80 21.09
N GLY A 133 9.56 -6.82 21.85
CA GLY A 133 10.85 -6.89 22.55
C GLY A 133 10.79 -7.50 23.95
N GLY A 134 9.64 -8.03 24.38
CA GLY A 134 9.49 -8.70 25.67
C GLY A 134 10.21 -10.06 25.71
N GLU A 135 10.87 -10.37 26.84
CA GLU A 135 11.50 -11.68 27.07
C GLU A 135 10.52 -12.73 27.62
N GLU A 136 9.44 -12.27 28.26
CA GLU A 136 8.40 -13.12 28.87
C GLU A 136 7.05 -12.92 28.14
N TRP A 137 6.39 -14.03 27.82
CA TRP A 137 5.14 -14.10 27.05
C TRP A 137 4.11 -14.98 27.76
N GLY A 138 2.83 -14.82 27.43
CA GLY A 138 1.73 -15.59 28.02
C GLY A 138 1.10 -14.92 29.23
N SER A 139 1.11 -13.59 29.27
CA SER A 139 0.42 -12.82 30.30
C SER A 139 -1.07 -13.18 30.34
N ASN A 140 -1.67 -13.03 31.53
CA ASN A 140 -3.09 -13.30 31.66
C ASN A 140 -3.90 -12.31 30.80
N MET A 141 -4.45 -12.80 29.68
CA MET A 141 -5.25 -12.01 28.74
C MET A 141 -6.40 -11.21 29.39
N LYS A 142 -6.93 -11.68 30.53
CA LYS A 142 -8.02 -10.97 31.23
C LYS A 142 -7.54 -9.73 31.98
N ILE A 143 -6.24 -9.62 32.22
CA ILE A 143 -5.60 -8.49 32.91
C ILE A 143 -4.94 -7.59 31.87
N PHE A 144 -4.03 -8.17 31.07
CA PHE A 144 -3.37 -7.47 29.97
C PHE A 144 -2.86 -8.52 28.96
N PRO A 145 -3.31 -8.49 27.69
CA PRO A 145 -2.76 -9.35 26.66
C PRO A 145 -1.34 -8.92 26.30
N ASP A 146 -0.49 -9.86 25.86
CA ASP A 146 0.89 -9.54 25.49
C ASP A 146 0.97 -8.66 24.24
N ILE A 147 0.06 -8.88 23.28
CA ILE A 147 0.00 -8.14 22.02
C ILE A 147 -1.44 -7.72 21.77
N LEU A 148 -1.60 -6.45 21.42
CA LEU A 148 -2.84 -5.87 20.91
C LEU A 148 -2.59 -5.37 19.50
N VAL A 149 -3.45 -5.82 18.59
CA VAL A 149 -3.46 -5.39 17.20
C VAL A 149 -4.80 -4.78 16.84
N GLN A 150 -4.75 -3.84 15.91
CA GLN A 150 -5.88 -3.18 15.28
C GLN A 150 -5.92 -3.62 13.83
N LEU A 151 -7.13 -3.88 13.34
CA LEU A 151 -7.37 -4.36 11.98
C LEU A 151 -8.39 -3.43 11.34
N ASP A 152 -8.06 -2.89 10.18
CA ASP A 152 -8.97 -2.06 9.40
C ASP A 152 -8.89 -2.39 7.91
N GLY A 153 -10.05 -2.38 7.26
CA GLY A 153 -10.21 -2.66 5.84
C GLY A 153 -10.56 -1.39 5.07
N ASN A 154 -9.70 -0.98 4.14
CA ASN A 154 -9.91 0.20 3.31
C ASN A 154 -10.21 -0.19 1.85
N PHE A 155 -11.45 0.04 1.42
CA PHE A 155 -11.96 -0.23 0.06
C PHE A 155 -11.69 0.89 -0.95
N HIS A 156 -10.94 1.94 -0.59
CA HIS A 156 -10.56 3.01 -1.53
C HIS A 156 -9.27 2.69 -2.29
N HIS A 157 -8.45 1.76 -1.79
CA HIS A 157 -7.21 1.34 -2.45
C HIS A 157 -7.51 0.22 -3.46
N ARG A 158 -7.94 0.61 -4.68
CA ARG A 158 -8.35 -0.33 -5.72
C ARG A 158 -7.34 -0.38 -6.86
N CYS A 159 -7.12 -1.58 -7.41
CA CYS A 159 -6.35 -1.76 -8.63
C CYS A 159 -7.31 -2.10 -9.78
N ASN A 160 -7.22 -1.39 -10.90
CA ASN A 160 -8.04 -1.68 -12.09
C ASN A 160 -7.55 -2.95 -12.79
N LEU A 161 -8.48 -3.78 -13.25
CA LEU A 161 -8.21 -4.98 -14.08
C LEU A 161 -7.42 -4.65 -15.36
N SER A 162 -7.66 -3.48 -15.93
CA SER A 162 -6.94 -2.98 -17.11
C SER A 162 -5.59 -2.33 -16.79
N GLY A 163 -5.25 -2.15 -15.51
CA GLY A 163 -4.00 -1.55 -15.06
C GLY A 163 -2.77 -2.42 -15.35
N GLY A 164 -2.97 -3.73 -15.47
CA GLY A 164 -1.90 -4.70 -15.71
C GLY A 164 -0.90 -4.79 -14.57
N THR A 165 0.17 -5.56 -14.79
CA THR A 165 1.27 -5.66 -13.83
C THR A 165 2.28 -4.53 -14.10
N GLY A 166 2.50 -3.70 -13.08
CA GLY A 166 3.59 -2.73 -13.09
C GLY A 166 4.96 -3.44 -13.13
N PRO A 167 6.04 -2.70 -13.42
CA PRO A 167 7.39 -3.26 -13.31
C PRO A 167 7.62 -3.78 -11.88
N SER A 168 8.24 -4.94 -11.73
CA SER A 168 8.66 -5.42 -10.41
C SER A 168 9.83 -4.56 -9.93
N PHE A 169 9.58 -3.71 -8.93
CA PHE A 169 10.59 -2.78 -8.39
C PHE A 169 10.76 -2.90 -6.87
N TYR A 170 9.80 -3.50 -6.18
CA TYR A 170 9.78 -3.66 -4.74
C TYR A 170 9.07 -4.97 -4.42
N SER A 171 9.64 -5.73 -3.49
CA SER A 171 8.97 -6.90 -2.91
C SER A 171 8.36 -6.46 -1.58
N PRO A 172 7.02 -6.42 -1.47
CA PRO A 172 6.38 -5.96 -0.25
C PRO A 172 6.60 -6.94 0.89
N LEU A 173 7.29 -6.50 1.94
CA LEU A 173 7.65 -7.35 3.08
C LEU A 173 6.45 -7.70 3.99
N LEU A 174 5.47 -6.80 4.09
CA LEU A 174 4.32 -6.95 5.00
C LEU A 174 3.11 -7.61 4.34
N PHE A 175 3.13 -7.83 3.02
CA PHE A 175 1.97 -8.36 2.31
C PHE A 175 1.92 -9.88 2.43
N LEU A 176 0.78 -10.40 2.87
CA LEU A 176 0.46 -11.82 2.78
C LEU A 176 0.22 -12.23 1.33
N ASP A 177 0.56 -13.47 1.03
CA ASP A 177 0.27 -14.07 -0.28
C ASP A 177 -1.25 -14.27 -0.47
N ASP A 178 -1.79 -13.82 -1.60
CA ASP A 178 -3.23 -13.91 -1.89
C ASP A 178 -3.73 -15.37 -1.93
N MET A 179 -2.89 -16.33 -2.30
CA MET A 179 -3.20 -17.76 -2.25
C MET A 179 -3.33 -18.26 -0.82
N TYR A 180 -2.49 -17.76 0.10
CA TYR A 180 -2.61 -18.08 1.52
C TYR A 180 -3.93 -17.58 2.09
N VAL A 181 -4.26 -16.31 1.85
CA VAL A 181 -5.52 -15.70 2.31
C VAL A 181 -6.73 -16.45 1.73
N SER A 182 -6.69 -16.80 0.44
CA SER A 182 -7.74 -17.58 -0.21
C SER A 182 -7.89 -18.98 0.41
N LYS A 183 -6.77 -19.62 0.76
CA LYS A 183 -6.78 -20.92 1.43
C LYS A 183 -7.45 -20.84 2.81
N VAL A 184 -7.14 -19.82 3.60
CA VAL A 184 -7.81 -19.56 4.90
C VAL A 184 -9.32 -19.41 4.70
N GLY A 185 -9.73 -18.67 3.66
CA GLY A 185 -11.15 -18.54 3.29
C GLY A 185 -11.82 -19.89 3.02
N CYS A 186 -11.22 -20.71 2.15
CA CYS A 186 -11.73 -22.06 1.86
C CYS A 186 -11.82 -22.96 3.10
N GLU A 187 -10.81 -22.91 3.98
CA GLU A 187 -10.81 -23.68 5.23
C GLU A 187 -11.92 -23.23 6.18
N MET A 188 -12.15 -21.92 6.31
CA MET A 188 -13.24 -21.38 7.11
C MET A 188 -14.62 -21.80 6.57
N GLU A 189 -14.83 -21.72 5.25
CA GLU A 189 -16.06 -22.18 4.61
C GLU A 189 -16.30 -23.67 4.84
N ALA A 190 -15.25 -24.50 4.68
CA ALA A 190 -15.34 -25.93 4.92
C ALA A 190 -15.68 -26.24 6.39
N MET A 191 -15.10 -25.53 7.36
CA MET A 191 -15.43 -25.69 8.78
C MET A 191 -16.86 -25.26 9.09
N GLN A 192 -17.35 -24.18 8.49
CA GLN A 192 -18.75 -23.76 8.64
C GLN A 192 -19.72 -24.82 8.09
N MET A 193 -19.42 -25.36 6.91
CA MET A 193 -20.22 -26.44 6.31
C MET A 193 -20.21 -27.72 7.15
N ALA A 194 -19.05 -28.11 7.68
CA ALA A 194 -18.90 -29.30 8.52
C ALA A 194 -19.60 -29.17 9.89
N THR A 195 -19.65 -27.95 10.44
CA THR A 195 -20.28 -27.68 11.74
C THR A 195 -21.81 -27.54 11.62
N GLN A 196 -22.35 -27.43 10.40
CA GLN A 196 -23.79 -27.35 10.14
C GLN A 196 -24.38 -28.57 9.40
N PRO A 197 -24.41 -29.80 9.96
CA PRO A 197 -25.21 -30.87 9.36
C PRO A 197 -26.73 -30.70 9.60
N ASN A 198 -27.13 -30.01 10.67
CA ASN A 198 -28.53 -29.89 11.13
C ASN A 198 -28.72 -28.72 12.12
N ALA A 199 -28.12 -27.56 11.86
CA ALA A 199 -28.52 -26.36 12.58
C ALA A 199 -29.89 -25.94 12.05
N VAL A 200 -30.97 -26.52 12.61
CA VAL A 200 -32.23 -25.78 12.75
C VAL A 200 -31.80 -24.42 13.26
N GLN A 201 -31.96 -23.40 12.43
CA GLN A 201 -31.66 -22.04 12.79
C GLN A 201 -32.20 -21.84 14.21
N LYS A 202 -31.30 -21.76 15.19
CA LYS A 202 -31.62 -21.03 16.41
C LYS A 202 -31.57 -19.57 16.00
N ALA A 203 -32.46 -19.21 15.08
CA ALA A 203 -32.92 -17.88 14.91
C ALA A 203 -33.52 -17.55 16.27
N THR A 204 -32.80 -16.78 17.09
CA THR A 204 -33.45 -15.57 17.58
C THR A 204 -33.97 -14.88 16.32
N THR A 205 -35.17 -15.25 15.90
CA THR A 205 -35.83 -14.72 14.72
C THR A 205 -36.10 -13.28 15.03
N LEU A 206 -35.12 -12.43 14.77
CA LEU A 206 -35.35 -11.01 14.66
C LEU A 206 -36.46 -10.88 13.63
N VAL A 207 -37.48 -10.08 13.96
CA VAL A 207 -38.60 -9.84 13.07
C VAL A 207 -38.03 -9.39 11.72
N GLU A 208 -38.59 -9.90 10.63
CA GLU A 208 -38.09 -9.62 9.28
C GLU A 208 -38.02 -8.10 9.01
N GLU A 209 -38.90 -7.31 9.62
CA GLU A 209 -38.83 -5.84 9.64
C GLU A 209 -37.58 -5.29 10.33
N VAL A 210 -37.10 -5.90 11.42
CA VAL A 210 -35.88 -5.48 12.12
C VAL A 210 -34.66 -5.87 11.29
N VAL A 211 -34.68 -7.03 10.65
CA VAL A 211 -33.62 -7.45 9.72
C VAL A 211 -33.59 -6.54 8.50
N ALA A 212 -34.74 -6.24 7.90
CA ALA A 212 -34.88 -5.33 6.77
C ALA A 212 -34.48 -3.90 7.15
N ALA A 213 -34.90 -3.40 8.32
CA ALA A 213 -34.48 -2.09 8.81
C ALA A 213 -32.98 -2.05 9.13
N CYS A 214 -32.39 -3.13 9.66
CA CYS A 214 -30.95 -3.25 9.86
C CYS A 214 -30.20 -3.25 8.52
N TRP A 215 -30.71 -4.01 7.54
CA TRP A 215 -30.20 -4.05 6.17
C TRP A 215 -30.28 -2.68 5.48
N ASP A 216 -31.40 -1.98 5.60
CA ASP A 216 -31.63 -0.64 5.04
C ASP A 216 -30.86 0.47 5.78
N SER A 217 -30.55 0.25 7.07
CA SER A 217 -29.77 1.19 7.89
C SER A 217 -28.27 0.93 7.87
N PHE A 218 -27.83 -0.20 7.27
CA PHE A 218 -26.43 -0.51 7.02
C PHE A 218 -25.86 0.43 5.94
N LYS A 219 -25.62 1.68 6.33
CA LYS A 219 -25.03 2.74 5.49
C LYS A 219 -23.50 2.68 5.42
N ALA A 220 -22.87 1.78 6.18
CA ALA A 220 -21.42 1.73 6.33
C ALA A 220 -20.68 1.25 5.07
N ALA A 221 -21.36 0.48 4.21
CA ALA A 221 -20.88 0.14 2.88
C ALA A 221 -21.95 0.50 1.85
N GLN A 222 -21.73 1.55 1.06
CA GLN A 222 -22.42 1.74 -0.21
C GLN A 222 -22.05 0.57 -1.13
N GLU A 223 -22.68 -0.60 -0.96
CA GLU A 223 -22.39 -1.78 -1.77
C GLU A 223 -22.64 -1.51 -3.26
N LYS A 224 -23.58 -0.60 -3.55
CA LYS A 224 -23.91 -0.18 -4.92
C LYS A 224 -22.84 0.69 -5.59
N ASP A 225 -21.99 1.38 -4.83
CA ASP A 225 -20.86 2.17 -5.36
C ASP A 225 -19.50 1.48 -5.13
N SER A 226 -19.42 0.53 -4.18
CA SER A 226 -18.23 -0.30 -3.94
C SER A 226 -18.16 -1.52 -4.85
N GLN A 227 -19.30 -1.98 -5.36
CA GLN A 227 -19.33 -2.71 -6.63
C GLN A 227 -19.06 -1.71 -7.76
N GLY A 228 -17.78 -1.36 -7.94
CA GLY A 228 -17.34 -1.02 -9.30
C GLY A 228 -17.85 -2.09 -10.26
N VAL A 229 -18.14 -1.72 -11.51
CA VAL A 229 -18.69 -2.65 -12.53
C VAL A 229 -18.04 -4.03 -12.35
N PRO A 230 -18.81 -5.11 -12.14
CA PRO A 230 -18.24 -6.43 -11.87
C PRO A 230 -17.15 -6.74 -12.91
N GLY A 231 -15.92 -6.96 -12.46
CA GLY A 231 -14.76 -7.14 -13.34
C GLY A 231 -14.07 -5.84 -13.79
N PHE A 232 -14.15 -4.75 -13.02
CA PHE A 232 -13.34 -3.54 -13.26
C PHE A 232 -12.08 -3.45 -12.38
N HIS A 233 -12.09 -4.08 -11.20
CA HIS A 233 -10.97 -4.07 -10.26
C HIS A 233 -10.50 -5.48 -9.92
N ASP A 234 -9.18 -5.72 -9.99
CA ASP A 234 -8.53 -6.95 -9.51
C ASP A 234 -8.46 -6.96 -7.98
N GLU A 235 -8.07 -5.82 -7.40
CA GLU A 235 -7.99 -5.59 -5.96
C GLU A 235 -9.04 -4.54 -5.58
N LYS A 236 -9.88 -4.86 -4.60
CA LYS A 236 -11.01 -4.02 -4.16
C LYS A 236 -10.71 -3.18 -2.93
N GLY A 237 -9.54 -3.37 -2.33
CA GLY A 237 -9.11 -2.72 -1.10
C GLY A 237 -7.93 -3.42 -0.46
N LEU A 238 -7.53 -2.94 0.71
CA LEU A 238 -6.51 -3.54 1.56
C LEU A 238 -7.05 -3.73 2.97
N VAL A 239 -6.63 -4.78 3.65
CA VAL A 239 -6.77 -4.89 5.12
C VAL A 239 -5.38 -4.77 5.73
N VAL A 240 -5.25 -3.88 6.72
CA VAL A 240 -4.00 -3.63 7.44
C VAL A 240 -4.17 -4.07 8.89
N CYS A 241 -3.20 -4.83 9.37
CA CYS A 241 -2.99 -5.15 10.77
C CYS A 241 -1.89 -4.24 11.31
N SER A 242 -2.19 -3.39 12.29
CA SER A 242 -1.22 -2.55 13.00
C SER A 242 -1.19 -2.87 14.48
N CYS A 243 -0.06 -2.62 15.14
CA CYS A 243 -0.04 -2.67 16.61
C CYS A 243 -0.65 -1.39 17.21
N MET A 244 -0.85 -1.37 18.52
CA MET A 244 -1.33 -0.19 19.27
C MET A 244 -0.41 1.04 19.22
N HIS A 245 0.81 0.91 18.69
CA HIS A 245 1.75 2.01 18.48
C HIS A 245 1.74 2.53 17.03
N ASP A 246 0.68 2.24 16.27
CA ASP A 246 0.50 2.63 14.87
C ASP A 246 1.60 2.11 13.93
N VAL A 247 2.29 1.02 14.31
CA VAL A 247 3.24 0.34 13.43
C VAL A 247 2.52 -0.75 12.62
N PRO A 248 2.54 -0.70 11.28
CA PRO A 248 1.99 -1.76 10.44
C PRO A 248 2.75 -3.07 10.63
N LEU A 249 2.00 -4.17 10.80
CA LEU A 249 2.53 -5.51 11.01
C LEU A 249 2.36 -6.38 9.76
N LEU A 250 1.12 -6.48 9.25
CA LEU A 250 0.77 -7.29 8.10
C LEU A 250 -0.32 -6.62 7.27
N ILE A 251 -0.35 -6.92 5.98
CA ILE A 251 -1.29 -6.37 5.01
C ILE A 251 -1.77 -7.51 4.11
N CYS A 252 -3.02 -7.49 3.69
CA CYS A 252 -3.50 -8.37 2.61
C CYS A 252 -4.44 -7.64 1.65
N ASN A 253 -4.50 -8.10 0.41
CA ASN A 253 -5.41 -7.58 -0.59
C ASN A 253 -6.84 -8.07 -0.35
N ILE A 254 -7.81 -7.18 -0.54
CA ILE A 254 -9.24 -7.55 -0.61
C ILE A 254 -9.54 -7.93 -2.05
N THR A 255 -9.65 -9.22 -2.31
CA THR A 255 -9.89 -9.80 -3.64
C THR A 255 -11.38 -10.16 -3.88
N THR A 256 -12.16 -10.39 -2.82
CA THR A 256 -13.59 -10.74 -2.91
C THR A 256 -14.49 -9.53 -2.65
N PRO A 257 -15.72 -9.50 -3.19
CA PRO A 257 -16.68 -8.47 -2.85
C PRO A 257 -17.10 -8.59 -1.38
N GLY A 258 -17.17 -7.46 -0.65
CA GLY A 258 -17.67 -7.41 0.72
C GLY A 258 -16.59 -7.59 1.81
N GLU A 259 -17.02 -7.44 3.06
CA GLU A 259 -16.18 -7.61 4.26
C GLU A 259 -16.21 -9.08 4.71
N HIS A 260 -15.16 -9.84 4.39
CA HIS A 260 -15.05 -11.24 4.78
C HIS A 260 -14.14 -11.40 5.99
N GLN A 261 -14.57 -12.19 6.98
CA GLN A 261 -13.77 -12.50 8.18
C GLN A 261 -12.44 -13.19 7.87
N MET A 262 -12.33 -13.85 6.70
CA MET A 262 -11.11 -14.54 6.27
C MET A 262 -9.88 -13.64 6.21
N TYR A 263 -10.04 -12.36 5.88
CA TYR A 263 -8.94 -11.41 5.84
C TYR A 263 -8.36 -11.17 7.24
N VAL A 264 -9.25 -10.98 8.23
CA VAL A 264 -8.85 -10.81 9.63
C VAL A 264 -8.17 -12.07 10.15
N ILE A 265 -8.74 -13.25 9.88
CA ILE A 265 -8.16 -14.52 10.34
C ILE A 265 -6.79 -14.75 9.71
N ALA A 266 -6.63 -14.52 8.41
CA ALA A 266 -5.34 -14.67 7.74
C ALA A 266 -4.25 -13.75 8.31
N LEU A 267 -4.61 -12.56 8.82
CA LEU A 267 -3.66 -11.62 9.42
C LEU A 267 -3.23 -11.97 10.86
N ILE A 268 -3.94 -12.87 11.54
CA ILE A 268 -3.66 -13.25 12.94
C ILE A 268 -3.31 -14.74 13.11
N CYS A 269 -3.26 -15.52 12.04
CA CYS A 269 -2.99 -16.96 12.01
C CYS A 269 -1.77 -17.26 11.15
#